data_AF-A0AAP1RHP4-F1
#
_entry.id   AF-A0AAP1RHP4-F1
#
_cell.length_a   1.000
_cell.length_b   1.000
_cell.length_c   1.000
_cell.angle_alpha   90.00
_cell.angle_beta   90.00
_cell.angle_gamma   90.00
#
_symmetry.space_group_name_H-M   'P 1'
#
loop_
_entity.id
_entity.type
_entity.pdbx_description
1 polymer ?
#
loop_
_entity_poly.entity_id
_entity_poly.type
_entity_poly.pdbx_seq_one_letter_code
_entity_poly.pdbx_strand_id
1 'polypeptide(L)'
;MNTQILPNWCKKIGLTVFVIGSFIEGRDDFIEGFTGKPYQSLQNTGVFTFREYFGDNLIHLFGMFSLIGMIIYIVSKEKIEDDYINKLRLESYQITALIVLSASLLLYGISNNFTVNIDSFISVYSWIYLLIFGIKKRQF
;
A
#
# COMPACT_ATOMS: atom_id res chain seq x y z
N MET A 1 -13.39 -7.53 24.57
CA MET A 1 -12.76 -6.35 25.22
C MET A 1 -12.90 -5.18 24.28
N ASN A 2 -13.60 -4.12 24.71
CA ASN A 2 -13.91 -2.96 23.88
C ASN A 2 -12.78 -1.92 23.96
N THR A 3 -11.58 -2.27 23.50
CA THR A 3 -10.46 -1.32 23.43
C THR A 3 -10.59 -0.49 22.16
N GLN A 4 -11.15 0.70 22.28
CA GLN A 4 -11.13 1.71 21.22
C GLN A 4 -9.75 2.40 21.24
N ILE A 5 -8.86 2.02 20.32
CA ILE A 5 -7.48 2.53 20.29
C ILE A 5 -7.39 3.88 19.55
N LEU A 6 -8.19 4.10 18.49
CA LEU A 6 -8.25 5.37 17.78
C LEU A 6 -9.68 5.76 17.35
N PRO A 7 -10.02 7.08 17.36
CA PRO A 7 -11.33 7.59 16.97
C PRO A 7 -11.56 7.52 15.46
N ASN A 8 -12.82 7.32 15.03
CA ASN A 8 -13.24 7.11 13.64
C ASN A 8 -12.74 8.18 12.64
N TRP A 9 -12.52 9.42 13.09
CA TRP A 9 -12.05 10.48 12.20
C TRP A 9 -10.62 10.26 11.72
N CYS A 10 -9.79 9.56 12.52
CA CYS A 10 -8.44 9.18 12.15
C CYS A 10 -8.39 8.19 10.98
N LYS A 11 -9.48 7.49 10.69
CA LYS A 11 -9.57 6.59 9.53
C LYS A 11 -9.43 7.35 8.21
N LYS A 12 -10.09 8.51 8.10
CA LYS A 12 -9.98 9.36 6.91
C LYS A 12 -8.57 9.92 6.78
N ILE A 13 -7.99 10.38 7.88
CA ILE A 13 -6.64 10.94 7.93
C ILE A 13 -5.61 9.88 7.53
N GLY A 14 -5.66 8.68 8.12
CA GLY A 14 -4.75 7.58 7.80
C GLY A 14 -4.82 7.15 6.34
N LEU A 15 -6.03 7.07 5.77
CA LEU A 15 -6.21 6.78 4.34
C LEU A 15 -5.57 7.87 3.46
N THR A 16 -5.82 9.15 3.77
CA THR A 16 -5.27 10.26 2.99
C THR A 16 -3.75 10.29 3.04
N VAL A 17 -3.16 10.09 4.23
CA VAL A 17 -1.71 10.05 4.42
C VAL A 17 -1.09 8.87 3.69
N PHE A 18 -1.70 7.67 3.76
CA PHE A 18 -1.27 6.49 3.02
C PHE A 18 -1.28 6.74 1.50
N VAL A 19 -2.40 7.20 0.96
CA VAL A 19 -2.56 7.39 -0.48
C VAL A 19 -1.57 8.42 -1.02
N ILE A 20 -1.40 9.56 -0.34
CA ILE A 20 -0.47 10.60 -0.78
C ILE A 20 0.98 10.11 -0.68
N GLY A 21 1.36 9.49 0.45
CA GLY A 21 2.71 8.98 0.66
C GLY A 21 3.10 7.91 -0.37
N SER A 22 2.24 6.91 -0.57
CA SER A 22 2.48 5.84 -1.54
C SER A 22 2.47 6.32 -2.99
N PHE A 23 1.69 7.34 -3.32
CA PHE A 23 1.70 7.88 -4.69
C PHE A 23 2.98 8.65 -4.99
N ILE A 24 3.50 9.39 -4.01
CA ILE A 24 4.76 10.13 -4.14
C ILE A 24 5.94 9.17 -4.24
N GLU A 25 5.99 8.15 -3.38
CA GLU A 25 7.08 7.18 -3.36
C GLU A 25 7.05 6.22 -4.56
N GLY A 26 5.90 5.61 -4.84
CA GLY A 26 5.79 4.52 -5.83
C GLY A 26 5.74 4.97 -7.29
N ARG A 27 5.63 6.28 -7.57
CA ARG A 27 5.50 6.78 -8.95
C ARG A 27 6.71 6.46 -9.80
N ASP A 28 7.92 6.72 -9.29
CA ASP A 28 9.13 6.57 -10.08
C ASP A 28 9.43 5.10 -10.35
N ASP A 29 9.23 4.23 -9.35
CA ASP A 29 9.35 2.77 -9.49
C ASP A 29 8.33 2.22 -10.50
N PHE A 30 7.12 2.79 -10.55
CA PHE A 30 6.11 2.43 -11.55
C PHE A 30 6.53 2.83 -12.98
N ILE A 31 7.11 4.02 -13.17
CA ILE A 31 7.61 4.48 -14.47
C ILE A 31 8.79 3.62 -14.93
N GLU A 32 9.71 3.30 -14.03
CA GLU A 32 10.83 2.39 -14.29
C GLU A 32 10.33 1.00 -14.73
N GLY A 33 9.37 0.43 -14.00
CA GLY A 33 8.75 -0.85 -14.36
C GLY A 33 8.00 -0.82 -15.69
N PHE A 34 7.31 0.27 -16.01
CA PHE A 34 6.55 0.41 -17.27
C PHE A 34 7.45 0.64 -18.49
N THR A 35 8.53 1.40 -18.32
CA THR A 35 9.46 1.73 -19.41
C THR A 35 10.58 0.70 -19.58
N GLY A 36 10.81 -0.16 -18.57
CA GLY A 36 11.89 -1.13 -18.56
C GLY A 36 13.28 -0.48 -18.51
N LYS A 37 13.35 0.79 -18.11
CA LYS A 37 14.58 1.60 -18.10
C LYS A 37 14.92 1.99 -16.67
N PRO A 38 16.16 1.79 -16.20
CA PRO A 38 16.55 2.17 -14.85
C PRO A 38 16.48 3.70 -14.68
N TYR A 39 16.15 4.15 -13.47
CA TYR A 39 16.05 5.57 -13.10
C TYR A 39 17.13 6.48 -13.72
N GLN A 40 18.41 6.09 -13.64
CA GLN A 40 19.54 6.88 -14.16
C GLN A 40 19.45 7.15 -15.67
N SER A 41 18.83 6.24 -16.42
CA SER A 41 18.61 6.40 -17.86
C SER A 41 17.37 7.23 -18.19
N LEU A 42 16.36 7.24 -17.31
CA LEU A 42 15.16 8.09 -17.41
C LEU A 42 15.50 9.57 -17.22
N GLN A 43 16.43 9.87 -16.32
CA GLN A 43 16.94 11.23 -16.06
C GLN A 43 17.57 11.83 -17.33
N ASN A 44 18.35 11.04 -18.06
CA ASN A 44 18.96 11.45 -19.34
C ASN A 44 17.96 11.64 -20.48
N THR A 45 16.76 11.07 -20.39
CA THR A 45 15.68 11.25 -21.39
C THR A 45 14.77 12.45 -21.12
N GLY A 46 15.03 13.23 -20.07
CA GLY A 46 14.25 14.41 -19.71
C GLY A 46 12.90 14.10 -19.04
N VAL A 47 12.71 12.87 -18.55
CA VAL A 47 11.51 12.48 -17.80
C VAL A 47 11.65 12.96 -16.37
N PHE A 48 10.75 13.84 -15.94
CA PHE A 48 10.74 14.35 -14.57
C PHE A 48 10.37 13.25 -13.57
N THR A 49 11.29 12.96 -12.65
CA THR A 49 11.12 11.98 -11.57
C THR A 49 10.97 12.69 -10.23
N PHE A 50 10.21 12.09 -9.31
CA PHE A 50 9.97 12.66 -7.99
C PHE A 50 11.22 12.56 -7.10
N ARG A 51 12.05 11.53 -7.27
CA ARG A 51 13.36 11.40 -6.63
C ARG A 51 14.29 12.55 -6.96
N GLU A 52 14.26 13.07 -8.18
CA GLU A 52 15.06 14.23 -8.57
C GLU A 52 14.59 15.52 -7.88
N TYR A 53 13.28 15.67 -7.67
CA TYR A 53 12.70 16.87 -7.05
C TYR A 53 12.79 16.87 -5.52
N PHE A 54 12.51 15.73 -4.88
CA PHE A 54 12.48 15.60 -3.42
C PHE A 54 13.78 15.03 -2.83
N GLY A 55 14.58 14.31 -3.62
CA GLY A 55 15.74 13.58 -3.12
C GLY A 55 15.38 12.27 -2.41
N ASP A 56 16.31 11.31 -2.43
CA ASP A 56 16.11 9.95 -1.92
C ASP A 56 15.66 9.90 -0.44
N ASN A 57 16.19 10.79 0.40
CA ASN A 57 15.83 10.83 1.82
C ASN A 57 14.38 11.28 2.06
N LEU A 58 13.87 12.25 1.30
CA LEU A 58 12.48 12.70 1.46
C LEU A 58 11.51 11.68 0.88
N ILE A 59 11.87 11.04 -0.24
CA ILE A 59 11.10 9.92 -0.82
C ILE A 59 10.91 8.81 0.20
N HIS A 60 12.00 8.40 0.86
CA HIS A 60 11.95 7.37 1.89
C HIS A 60 11.09 7.79 3.11
N LEU A 61 11.14 9.07 3.50
CA LEU A 61 10.26 9.61 4.54
C LEU A 61 8.77 9.56 4.14
N PHE A 62 8.44 9.80 2.86
CA PHE A 62 7.07 9.64 2.36
C PHE A 62 6.59 8.19 2.43
N GLY A 63 7.47 7.22 2.18
CA GLY A 63 7.17 5.81 2.40
C GLY A 63 6.89 5.46 3.85
N MET A 64 7.73 5.97 4.78
CA MET A 64 7.47 5.81 6.21
C MET A 64 6.12 6.41 6.62
N PHE A 65 5.78 7.62 6.13
CA PHE A 65 4.47 8.21 6.37
C PHE A 65 3.34 7.39 5.79
N SER A 66 3.55 6.78 4.62
CA SER A 66 2.55 5.88 4.04
C SER A 66 2.28 4.69 4.97
N LEU A 67 3.33 4.00 5.42
CA LEU A 67 3.21 2.87 6.35
C LEU A 67 2.52 3.27 7.66
N ILE A 68 2.87 4.43 8.22
CA ILE A 68 2.22 4.98 9.42
C ILE A 68 0.74 5.27 9.15
N GLY A 69 0.40 5.87 8.00
CA GLY A 69 -0.97 6.13 7.57
C GLY A 69 -1.80 4.85 7.48
N MET A 70 -1.19 3.76 6.98
CA MET A 70 -1.81 2.44 6.92
C MET A 70 -2.08 1.85 8.30
N ILE A 71 -1.11 1.95 9.22
CA ILE A 71 -1.29 1.50 10.61
C ILE A 71 -2.44 2.27 11.27
N ILE A 72 -2.48 3.60 11.12
CA ILE A 72 -3.55 4.44 11.63
C ILE A 72 -4.90 4.02 11.04
N TYR A 73 -4.96 3.74 9.73
CA TYR A 73 -6.18 3.30 9.06
C TYR A 73 -6.72 1.97 9.60
N ILE A 74 -5.84 0.98 9.78
CA ILE A 74 -6.20 -0.36 10.28
C ILE A 74 -6.65 -0.29 11.75
N VAL A 75 -5.93 0.48 12.57
CA VAL A 75 -6.20 0.60 14.01
C VAL A 75 -7.42 1.48 14.30
N SER A 76 -7.71 2.45 13.43
CA SER A 76 -8.87 3.34 13.60
C SER A 76 -10.19 2.57 13.53
N LYS A 77 -10.96 2.64 14.62
CA LYS A 77 -12.25 1.95 14.77
C LYS A 77 -13.36 2.74 14.09
N GLU A 78 -14.29 2.07 13.41
CA GLU A 78 -15.53 2.71 12.94
C GLU A 78 -16.52 2.83 14.10
N LYS A 79 -17.34 3.91 14.09
CA LYS A 79 -18.20 4.33 15.22
C LYS A 79 -19.33 3.33 15.55
N ILE A 80 -19.55 2.32 14.72
CA ILE A 80 -20.52 1.26 14.96
C ILE A 80 -19.72 -0.04 14.94
N GLU A 81 -19.55 -0.67 16.12
CA GLU A 81 -19.18 -2.08 16.18
C GLU A 81 -20.37 -2.89 15.68
N ASP A 82 -20.48 -3.00 14.36
CA ASP A 82 -21.29 -4.04 13.75
C ASP A 82 -20.38 -5.26 13.61
N ASP A 83 -20.77 -6.41 14.16
CA ASP A 83 -20.05 -7.69 13.99
C ASP A 83 -19.76 -7.96 12.50
N TYR A 84 -20.61 -7.41 11.63
CA TYR A 84 -20.42 -7.38 10.20
C TYR A 84 -19.12 -6.69 9.75
N ILE A 85 -18.75 -5.52 10.29
CA ILE A 85 -17.51 -4.82 9.90
C ILE A 85 -16.27 -5.60 10.36
N ASN A 86 -16.33 -6.28 11.51
CA ASN A 86 -15.25 -7.15 11.97
C ASN A 86 -15.11 -8.39 11.08
N LYS A 87 -16.23 -9.02 10.71
CA LYS A 87 -16.26 -10.12 9.73
C LYS A 87 -15.71 -9.65 8.38
N LEU A 88 -16.12 -8.47 7.92
CA LEU A 88 -15.65 -7.87 6.67
C LEU A 88 -14.14 -7.68 6.66
N ARG A 89 -13.58 -7.15 7.76
CA ARG A 89 -12.13 -6.96 7.92
C ARG A 89 -11.37 -8.28 7.84
N LEU A 90 -11.86 -9.31 8.53
CA LEU A 90 -11.25 -10.63 8.54
C LEU A 90 -11.29 -11.27 7.15
N GLU A 91 -12.44 -11.25 6.49
CA GLU A 91 -12.59 -11.80 5.14
C GLU A 91 -11.75 -11.04 4.12
N SER A 92 -11.70 -9.70 4.20
CA SER A 92 -10.82 -8.90 3.34
C SER A 92 -9.36 -9.28 3.54
N TYR A 93 -8.90 -9.42 4.79
CA TYR A 93 -7.54 -9.86 5.10
C TYR A 93 -7.24 -11.26 4.53
N GLN A 94 -8.16 -12.22 4.69
CA GLN A 94 -8.01 -13.57 4.15
C GLN A 94 -7.89 -13.56 2.62
N ILE A 95 -8.74 -12.78 1.93
CA ILE A 95 -8.68 -12.67 0.47
C ILE A 95 -7.39 -11.98 0.02
N THR A 96 -6.95 -10.91 0.69
CA THR A 96 -5.67 -10.26 0.40
C THR A 96 -4.52 -11.25 0.53
N ALA A 97 -4.45 -11.97 1.65
CA ALA A 97 -3.41 -12.96 1.89
C ALA A 97 -3.40 -14.04 0.81
N LEU A 98 -4.59 -14.54 0.42
CA LEU A 98 -4.72 -15.56 -0.62
C LEU A 98 -4.27 -15.05 -2.00
N ILE A 99 -4.62 -13.82 -2.37
CA ILE A 99 -4.19 -13.19 -3.63
C ILE A 99 -2.67 -13.00 -3.64
N VAL A 100 -2.09 -12.45 -2.58
CA VAL A 100 -0.65 -12.18 -2.51
C VAL A 100 0.16 -13.49 -2.48
N LEU A 101 -0.31 -14.51 -1.77
CA LEU A 101 0.29 -15.85 -1.80
C LEU A 101 0.21 -16.47 -3.19
N SER A 102 -0.94 -16.36 -3.87
CA SER A 102 -1.09 -16.90 -5.22
C SER A 102 -0.18 -16.19 -6.21
N ALA A 103 -0.11 -14.85 -6.14
CA ALA A 103 0.76 -14.05 -7.00
C ALA A 103 2.25 -14.36 -6.75
N SER A 104 2.66 -14.51 -5.49
CA SER A 104 4.05 -14.87 -5.16
C SER A 104 4.43 -16.27 -5.64
N LEU A 105 3.53 -17.26 -5.54
CA LEU A 105 3.75 -18.60 -6.11
C LEU A 105 3.90 -18.57 -7.64
N LEU A 106 3.07 -17.79 -8.34
CA LEU A 106 3.17 -17.62 -9.78
C LEU A 106 4.50 -16.95 -10.19
N LEU A 107 4.89 -15.89 -9.48
CA LEU A 107 6.17 -15.19 -9.73
C LEU A 107 7.37 -16.11 -9.50
N TYR A 108 7.34 -16.91 -8.42
CA TYR A 108 8.36 -17.92 -8.14
C TYR A 108 8.47 -18.97 -9.26
N GLY A 109 7.34 -19.39 -9.84
CA GLY A 109 7.33 -20.34 -10.96
C GLY A 109 7.90 -19.80 -12.27
N ILE A 110 7.85 -18.48 -12.49
CA ILE A 110 8.32 -17.83 -13.73
C ILE A 110 9.79 -17.42 -13.63
N SER A 111 10.24 -16.98 -12.45
CA SER A 111 11.56 -16.38 -12.25
C SER A 111 12.23 -16.91 -10.98
N ASN A 112 13.36 -17.60 -11.16
CA ASN A 112 14.10 -18.21 -10.05
C ASN A 112 14.91 -17.18 -9.22
N ASN A 113 15.13 -15.97 -9.75
CA ASN A 113 15.98 -14.93 -9.13
C ASN A 113 15.20 -13.65 -8.78
N PHE A 114 13.90 -13.75 -8.50
CA PHE A 114 13.08 -12.58 -8.19
C PHE A 114 13.32 -12.11 -6.74
N THR A 115 13.98 -10.96 -6.57
CA THR A 115 14.17 -10.32 -5.27
C THR A 115 13.16 -9.20 -5.07
N VAL A 116 12.35 -9.29 -4.02
CA VAL A 116 11.39 -8.24 -3.64
C VAL A 116 11.87 -7.54 -2.39
N ASN A 117 11.97 -6.22 -2.44
CA ASN A 117 12.23 -5.42 -1.24
C ASN A 117 11.04 -5.53 -0.28
N ILE A 118 11.33 -5.66 1.02
CA ILE A 118 10.31 -5.81 2.07
C ILE A 118 9.33 -4.64 2.04
N ASP A 119 9.82 -3.43 1.81
CA ASP A 119 9.01 -2.23 1.68
C ASP A 119 7.99 -2.32 0.53
N SER A 120 8.48 -2.62 -0.67
CA SER A 120 7.63 -2.83 -1.86
C SER A 120 6.59 -3.93 -1.64
N PHE A 121 6.96 -5.01 -0.94
CA PHE A 121 6.03 -6.09 -0.59
C PHE A 121 4.91 -5.61 0.35
N ILE A 122 5.26 -4.89 1.42
CA ILE A 122 4.29 -4.36 2.39
C ILE A 122 3.36 -3.35 1.74
N SER A 123 3.90 -2.47 0.89
CA SER A 123 3.13 -1.47 0.14
C SER A 123 2.09 -2.14 -0.77
N VAL A 124 2.51 -3.10 -1.60
CA VAL A 124 1.61 -3.85 -2.50
C VAL A 124 0.53 -4.61 -1.72
N TYR A 125 0.90 -5.29 -0.64
CA TYR A 125 -0.06 -5.98 0.23
C TYR A 125 -1.12 -5.01 0.78
N SER A 126 -0.68 -3.84 1.24
CA SER A 126 -1.55 -2.81 1.81
C SER A 126 -2.54 -2.25 0.78
N TRP A 127 -2.08 -2.01 -0.45
CA TRP A 127 -2.94 -1.57 -1.55
C TRP A 127 -4.01 -2.59 -1.91
N ILE A 128 -3.63 -3.86 -2.06
CA ILE A 128 -4.57 -4.95 -2.38
C ILE A 128 -5.62 -5.08 -1.27
N TYR A 129 -5.20 -5.00 0.00
CA TYR A 129 -6.12 -5.01 1.14
C TYR A 129 -7.13 -3.87 1.09
N LEU A 130 -6.70 -2.63 0.84
CA LEU A 130 -7.61 -1.48 0.77
C LEU A 130 -8.61 -1.60 -0.38
N LEU A 131 -8.16 -2.10 -1.55
CA LEU A 131 -9.05 -2.33 -2.69
C LEU A 131 -10.13 -3.36 -2.34
N ILE A 132 -9.74 -4.51 -1.79
CA ILE A 132 -10.69 -5.58 -1.43
C ILE A 132 -11.64 -5.12 -0.33
N PHE A 133 -11.12 -4.47 0.71
CA PHE A 133 -11.93 -3.94 1.80
C PHE A 133 -12.90 -2.86 1.30
N GLY A 134 -12.46 -1.96 0.42
CA GLY A 134 -13.29 -0.93 -0.20
C GLY A 134 -14.40 -1.49 -1.09
N ILE A 135 -14.09 -2.52 -1.90
CA ILE A 135 -15.08 -3.21 -2.75
C ILE A 135 -16.12 -3.92 -1.89
N LYS A 136 -15.67 -4.75 -0.94
CA LYS A 136 -16.58 -5.50 -0.06
C LYS A 136 -17.46 -4.59 0.79
N LYS A 137 -16.92 -3.44 1.22
CA LYS A 137 -17.69 -2.44 1.96
C LYS A 137 -18.81 -1.79 1.13
N ARG A 138 -18.69 -1.74 -0.20
CA ARG A 138 -19.74 -1.16 -1.08
C ARG A 138 -20.82 -2.15 -1.51
N GLN A 139 -20.57 -3.45 -1.38
CA GLN A 139 -21.55 -4.48 -1.75
C GLN A 139 -22.63 -4.69 -0.69
N PHE A 140 -22.56 -3.94 0.42
CA PHE A 140 -23.48 -3.93 1.55
C PHE A 140 -23.68 -2.49 2.02
#